data_AF-A0A7S0Q2R5-F1
#
_entry.id   AF-A0A7S0Q2R5-F1
#
_cell.length_a   1.000
_cell.length_b   1.000
_cell.length_c   1.000
_cell.angle_alpha   90.00
_cell.angle_beta   90.00
_cell.angle_gamma   90.00
#
_symmetry.space_group_name_H-M   'P 1'
#
loop_
_entity.id
_entity.type
_entity.pdbx_description
1 polymer ?
#
loop_
_entity_poly.entity_id
_entity_poly.type
_entity_poly.pdbx_seq_one_letter_code
_entity_poly.pdbx_strand_id
1 'polypeptide(L)'
;LGMAEDPKPVSFVFHGGSGSAIEDIKTSITAGVIKMNIDTDTQWSYWSGIKDYDAQYHDYLQTQIGNPEGDDKPNKKYYDPRMPVRSAETSTVDRLKQCFEDLNCVNVLGMGEAEEPSNVLGPEMDRPRGARRGGLPV
;
A
#
# COMPACT_ATOMS: atom_id res chain seq x y z
N LEU A 1 -39.11 -22.95 -8.45
CA LEU A 1 -39.03 -21.55 -8.92
C LEU A 1 -38.03 -21.54 -10.08
N GLY A 2 -38.53 -21.53 -11.32
CA GLY A 2 -37.71 -21.59 -12.54
C GLY A 2 -36.87 -20.35 -12.76
N MET A 3 -35.86 -20.15 -11.92
CA MET A 3 -34.74 -19.27 -12.25
C MET A 3 -33.77 -20.09 -13.11
N ALA A 4 -33.12 -19.47 -14.10
CA ALA A 4 -32.03 -20.12 -14.82
C ALA A 4 -31.04 -20.68 -13.79
N GLU A 5 -30.58 -21.92 -13.97
CA GLU A 5 -29.62 -22.54 -13.06
C GLU A 5 -28.32 -21.73 -13.09
N ASP A 6 -28.13 -20.84 -12.12
CA ASP A 6 -26.80 -20.36 -11.80
C ASP A 6 -25.98 -21.61 -11.46
N PRO A 7 -24.93 -21.94 -12.25
CA PRO A 7 -24.13 -23.14 -12.00
C PRO A 7 -23.43 -23.08 -10.63
N LYS A 8 -23.43 -21.93 -9.95
CA LYS A 8 -22.80 -21.69 -8.65
C LYS A 8 -23.79 -21.05 -7.67
N PRO A 9 -24.79 -21.79 -7.17
CA PRO A 9 -25.87 -21.24 -6.35
C PRO A 9 -25.43 -20.80 -4.94
N VAL A 10 -24.18 -21.04 -4.55
CA VAL A 10 -23.63 -20.74 -3.23
C VAL A 10 -22.46 -19.77 -3.37
N SER A 11 -22.47 -18.70 -2.55
CA SER A 11 -21.36 -17.76 -2.44
C SER A 11 -20.34 -18.24 -1.41
N PHE A 12 -19.19 -18.73 -1.87
CA PHE A 12 -18.14 -19.22 -0.98
C PHE A 12 -17.16 -18.12 -0.56
N VAL A 13 -16.60 -18.29 0.64
CA VAL A 13 -15.52 -17.45 1.21
C VAL A 13 -14.31 -18.33 1.47
N PHE A 14 -13.16 -17.97 0.91
CA PHE A 14 -11.88 -18.63 1.13
C PHE A 14 -11.17 -17.95 2.31
N HIS A 15 -11.19 -18.60 3.47
CA HIS A 15 -10.41 -18.20 4.64
C HIS A 15 -8.97 -18.70 4.54
N GLY A 16 -8.00 -17.86 4.93
CA GLY A 16 -6.59 -18.26 4.98
C GLY A 16 -5.91 -18.33 3.61
N GLY A 17 -6.17 -17.37 2.71
CA GLY A 17 -5.56 -17.35 1.38
C GLY A 17 -4.05 -17.05 1.38
N SER A 18 -3.52 -16.46 2.46
CA SER A 18 -2.09 -16.17 2.57
C SER A 18 -1.25 -17.45 2.55
N GLY A 19 -0.27 -17.50 1.65
CA GLY A 19 0.62 -18.67 1.45
C GLY A 19 0.02 -19.83 0.66
N SER A 20 -1.21 -19.72 0.16
CA SER A 20 -1.81 -20.73 -0.73
C SER A 20 -1.13 -20.75 -2.10
N ALA A 21 -1.11 -21.90 -2.76
CA ALA A 21 -0.63 -21.99 -4.12
C ALA A 21 -1.58 -21.25 -5.08
N ILE A 22 -1.04 -20.62 -6.13
CA ILE A 22 -1.83 -19.91 -7.14
C ILE A 22 -2.87 -20.85 -7.78
N GLU A 23 -2.54 -22.12 -7.99
CA GLU A 23 -3.44 -23.10 -8.58
C GLU A 23 -4.64 -23.43 -7.67
N ASP A 24 -4.46 -23.41 -6.34
CA ASP A 24 -5.57 -23.57 -5.39
C ASP A 24 -6.51 -22.36 -5.43
N ILE A 25 -5.94 -21.16 -5.54
CA ILE A 25 -6.71 -19.92 -5.68
C ILE A 25 -7.57 -19.98 -6.95
N LYS A 26 -6.97 -20.31 -8.12
CA LYS A 26 -7.70 -20.45 -9.39
C LYS A 26 -8.80 -21.50 -9.34
N THR A 27 -8.52 -22.65 -8.70
CA THR A 27 -9.49 -23.72 -8.52
C THR A 27 -10.67 -23.24 -7.67
N SER A 28 -10.40 -22.50 -6.60
CA SER A 28 -11.43 -21.96 -5.71
C SER A 28 -12.40 -20.99 -6.41
N ILE A 29 -11.88 -20.15 -7.31
CA ILE A 29 -12.69 -19.23 -8.12
C ILE A 29 -13.61 -20.02 -9.06
N THR A 30 -13.07 -21.07 -9.69
CA THR A 30 -13.85 -21.98 -10.54
C THR A 30 -14.96 -22.66 -9.74
N ALA A 31 -14.74 -22.95 -8.46
CA ALA A 31 -15.73 -23.52 -7.54
C ALA A 31 -16.75 -22.52 -6.97
N GLY A 32 -16.62 -21.21 -7.22
CA GLY A 32 -17.58 -20.19 -6.78
C GLY A 32 -17.21 -19.42 -5.52
N VAL A 33 -15.92 -19.37 -5.17
CA VAL A 33 -15.42 -18.39 -4.21
C VAL A 33 -15.58 -16.97 -4.77
N ILE A 34 -16.18 -16.10 -3.96
CA ILE A 34 -16.38 -14.68 -4.28
C ILE A 34 -15.55 -13.74 -3.40
N LYS A 35 -14.94 -14.28 -2.33
CA LYS A 35 -14.17 -13.51 -1.35
C LYS A 35 -13.03 -14.36 -0.82
N MET A 36 -11.82 -13.84 -0.85
CA MET A 36 -10.66 -14.44 -0.20
C MET A 36 -10.18 -13.52 0.93
N ASN A 37 -9.90 -14.10 2.10
CA ASN A 37 -9.26 -13.36 3.20
C ASN A 37 -7.74 -13.33 2.98
N ILE A 38 -7.15 -12.16 3.16
CA ILE A 38 -5.72 -11.92 3.16
C ILE A 38 -5.40 -11.07 4.40
N ASP A 39 -4.42 -11.49 5.19
CA ASP A 39 -4.03 -10.75 6.40
C ASP A 39 -2.52 -10.85 6.65
N THR A 40 -2.00 -12.06 6.88
CA THR A 40 -0.57 -12.29 7.13
C THR A 40 0.33 -11.72 6.03
N ASP A 41 -0.06 -11.88 4.77
CA ASP A 41 0.71 -11.33 3.65
C ASP A 41 0.71 -9.80 3.64
N THR A 42 -0.43 -9.17 3.96
CA THR A 42 -0.53 -7.71 4.03
C THR A 42 0.20 -7.15 5.26
N GLN A 43 0.17 -7.86 6.39
CA GLN A 43 0.98 -7.51 7.56
C GLN A 43 2.46 -7.55 7.23
N TRP A 44 2.91 -8.61 6.54
CA TRP A 44 4.30 -8.76 6.13
C TRP A 44 4.73 -7.71 5.10
N SER A 45 3.91 -7.42 4.08
CA SER A 45 4.22 -6.39 3.09
C SER A 45 4.30 -5.00 3.72
N TYR A 46 3.39 -4.70 4.65
CA TYR A 46 3.36 -3.42 5.36
C TYR A 46 4.63 -3.23 6.20
N TRP A 47 4.97 -4.24 7.01
CA TRP A 47 6.22 -4.25 7.78
C TRP A 47 7.45 -4.14 6.87
N SER A 48 7.47 -4.88 5.75
CA SER A 48 8.61 -4.87 4.81
C SER A 48 8.87 -3.47 4.25
N GLY A 49 7.82 -2.71 3.92
CA GLY A 49 7.99 -1.32 3.47
C GLY A 49 8.69 -0.44 4.51
N ILE A 50 8.27 -0.52 5.78
CA ILE A 50 8.92 0.23 6.88
C ILE A 50 10.36 -0.23 7.08
N LYS A 51 10.58 -1.54 7.11
CA LYS A 51 11.90 -2.15 7.33
C LYS A 51 12.88 -1.75 6.23
N ASP A 52 12.45 -1.75 4.97
CA ASP A 52 13.30 -1.38 3.84
C ASP A 52 13.55 0.13 3.81
N TYR A 53 12.58 0.95 4.24
CA TYR A 53 12.78 2.39 4.43
C TYR A 53 13.80 2.70 5.53
N ASP A 54 13.71 2.04 6.69
CA ASP A 54 14.71 2.16 7.75
C ASP A 54 16.09 1.73 7.24
N ALA A 55 16.20 0.58 6.57
CA ALA A 55 17.47 0.12 6.02
C ALA A 55 18.09 1.12 5.03
N GLN A 56 17.27 1.80 4.22
CA GLN A 56 17.73 2.82 3.28
C GLN A 56 18.18 4.12 3.97
N TYR A 57 17.43 4.57 4.98
CA TYR A 57 17.62 5.88 5.60
C TYR A 57 18.15 5.80 7.04
N HIS A 58 18.69 4.65 7.44
CA HIS A 58 19.02 4.34 8.83
C HIS A 58 19.77 5.48 9.52
N ASP A 59 20.87 5.93 8.90
CA ASP A 59 21.73 6.98 9.44
C ASP A 59 21.07 8.37 9.48
N TYR A 60 20.03 8.58 8.68
CA TYR A 60 19.23 9.81 8.64
C TYR A 60 18.06 9.80 9.63
N LEU A 61 17.80 8.68 10.30
CA LEU A 61 16.66 8.54 11.23
C LEU A 61 17.06 8.63 12.71
N GLN A 62 18.36 8.65 13.02
CA GLN A 62 18.85 8.59 14.40
C GLN A 62 18.77 9.93 15.14
N THR A 63 18.81 11.05 14.41
CA THR A 63 18.85 12.39 14.98
C THR A 63 17.98 13.35 14.18
N GLN A 64 17.52 14.45 14.80
CA GLN A 64 16.79 15.50 14.08
C GLN A 64 17.70 16.32 13.15
N ILE A 65 18.97 16.48 13.54
CA ILE A 65 20.02 17.22 12.83
C ILE A 65 21.31 16.39 12.91
N GLY A 66 22.06 16.36 11.80
CA GLY A 66 23.28 15.57 11.64
C GLY A 66 23.02 14.26 10.91
N ASN A 67 23.72 14.02 9.81
CA ASN A 67 23.61 12.79 9.01
C ASN A 67 24.90 12.59 8.20
N PRO A 68 25.03 11.52 7.37
CA PRO A 68 26.25 11.27 6.59
C PRO A 68 26.67 12.41 5.62
N GLU A 69 25.77 13.34 5.31
CA GLU A 69 26.05 14.51 4.48
C GLU A 69 26.56 15.73 5.29
N GLY A 70 26.53 15.68 6.62
CA GLY A 70 27.08 16.70 7.52
C GLY A 70 26.34 16.84 8.86
N ASP A 71 27.05 17.34 9.86
CA ASP A 71 26.58 17.49 11.25
C ASP A 71 25.45 18.52 11.43
N ASP A 72 25.28 19.43 10.47
CA ASP A 72 24.29 20.51 10.48
C ASP A 72 23.04 20.23 9.61
N LYS A 73 23.00 19.06 8.95
CA LYS A 73 21.94 18.73 7.99
C LYS A 73 20.65 18.29 8.68
N PRO A 74 19.47 18.86 8.33
CA PRO A 74 18.21 18.48 8.95
C PRO A 74 17.64 17.19 8.36
N ASN A 75 17.15 16.30 9.22
CA ASN A 75 16.61 15.00 8.83
C ASN A 75 15.09 14.95 8.70
N LYS A 76 14.40 16.08 8.88
CA LYS A 76 12.92 16.14 8.88
C LYS A 76 12.29 15.46 7.67
N LYS A 77 12.88 15.61 6.48
CA LYS A 77 12.36 15.01 5.25
C LYS A 77 12.40 13.47 5.24
N TYR A 78 13.14 12.84 6.16
CA TYR A 78 13.26 11.39 6.28
C TYR A 78 12.42 10.83 7.43
N TYR A 79 12.45 11.45 8.62
CA TYR A 79 11.69 10.94 9.78
C TYR A 79 10.24 11.42 9.84
N ASP A 80 9.82 12.35 8.98
CA ASP A 80 8.41 12.75 8.89
C ASP A 80 7.56 11.48 8.69
N PRO A 81 6.64 11.13 9.61
CA PRO A 81 5.98 9.82 9.61
C PRO A 81 5.29 9.47 8.29
N ARG A 82 4.91 10.48 7.51
CA ARG A 82 4.33 10.30 6.17
C ARG A 82 5.25 9.53 5.23
N MET A 83 6.56 9.62 5.41
CA MET A 83 7.53 8.96 4.53
C MET A 83 7.63 7.45 4.78
N PRO A 84 7.98 6.95 5.99
CA PRO A 84 7.99 5.52 6.26
C PRO A 84 6.59 4.90 6.15
N VAL A 85 5.52 5.59 6.59
CA VAL A 85 4.15 5.08 6.43
C VAL A 85 3.79 4.94 4.95
N ARG A 86 4.15 5.91 4.10
CA ARG A 86 3.90 5.80 2.67
C ARG A 86 4.66 4.64 2.02
N SER A 87 5.87 4.35 2.48
CA SER A 87 6.63 3.17 2.01
C SER A 87 5.90 1.85 2.34
N ALA A 88 5.34 1.76 3.55
CA ALA A 88 4.53 0.62 4.00
C ALA A 88 3.27 0.43 3.16
N GLU A 89 2.54 1.52 2.92
CA GLU A 89 1.36 1.55 2.05
C GLU A 89 1.70 1.12 0.62
N THR A 90 2.78 1.65 0.05
CA THR A 90 3.19 1.35 -1.33
C THR A 90 3.53 -0.13 -1.49
N SER A 91 4.34 -0.67 -0.59
CA SER A 91 4.65 -2.12 -0.55
C SER A 91 3.38 -2.97 -0.42
N THR A 92 2.42 -2.54 0.39
CA THR A 92 1.14 -3.27 0.57
C THR A 92 0.24 -3.16 -0.65
N VAL A 93 0.22 -2.01 -1.32
CA VAL A 93 -0.49 -1.83 -2.59
C VAL A 93 0.06 -2.79 -3.63
N ASP A 94 1.38 -2.94 -3.73
CA ASP A 94 1.99 -3.88 -4.69
C ASP A 94 1.65 -5.34 -4.35
N ARG A 95 1.63 -5.72 -3.06
CA ARG A 95 1.16 -7.04 -2.63
C ARG A 95 -0.32 -7.27 -2.98
N LEU A 96 -1.16 -6.25 -2.82
CA LEU A 96 -2.58 -6.30 -3.15
C LEU A 96 -2.80 -6.39 -4.66
N LYS A 97 -2.03 -5.69 -5.50
CA LYS A 97 -2.10 -5.82 -6.96
C LYS A 97 -1.92 -7.27 -7.39
N GLN A 98 -0.88 -7.94 -6.88
CA GLN A 98 -0.67 -9.37 -7.14
C GLN A 98 -1.89 -10.21 -6.69
N CYS A 99 -2.45 -9.93 -5.51
CA CYS A 99 -3.64 -10.62 -5.02
C CYS A 99 -4.86 -10.43 -5.96
N PHE A 100 -5.07 -9.22 -6.48
CA PHE A 100 -6.14 -8.95 -7.44
C PHE A 100 -5.91 -9.67 -8.77
N GLU A 101 -4.67 -9.76 -9.24
CA GLU A 101 -4.30 -10.56 -10.41
C GLU A 101 -4.60 -12.05 -10.19
N ASP A 102 -4.16 -12.61 -9.06
CA ASP A 102 -4.41 -14.02 -8.68
C ASP A 102 -5.91 -14.35 -8.61
N LEU A 103 -6.73 -13.35 -8.24
CA LEU A 103 -8.18 -13.46 -8.12
C LEU A 103 -8.96 -13.16 -9.41
N ASN A 104 -8.28 -12.92 -10.55
CA ASN A 104 -8.90 -12.44 -11.79
C ASN A 104 -9.79 -11.19 -11.58
N CYS A 105 -9.38 -10.30 -10.68
CA CYS A 105 -10.16 -9.16 -10.22
C CYS A 105 -9.50 -7.82 -10.60
N VAL A 106 -8.91 -7.77 -11.80
CA VAL A 106 -8.25 -6.58 -12.36
C VAL A 106 -9.16 -5.95 -13.42
N ASN A 107 -9.35 -4.62 -13.34
CA ASN A 107 -10.14 -3.82 -14.29
C ASN A 107 -11.58 -4.34 -14.54
N VAL A 108 -12.19 -5.01 -13.55
CA VAL A 108 -13.54 -5.57 -13.67
C VAL A 108 -14.64 -4.50 -13.67
N LEU A 109 -14.30 -3.24 -13.34
CA LEU A 109 -15.21 -2.10 -13.39
C LEU A 109 -15.22 -1.39 -14.75
N GLY A 110 -14.30 -1.73 -15.67
CA GLY A 110 -14.22 -1.11 -17.00
C GLY A 110 -13.81 0.37 -16.98
N MET A 111 -13.08 0.81 -15.94
CA MET A 111 -12.69 2.21 -15.77
C MET A 111 -11.44 2.61 -16.56
N GLY A 112 -10.84 1.69 -17.32
CA GLY A 112 -9.61 1.94 -18.08
C GLY A 112 -8.36 1.85 -17.19
N GLU A 113 -7.21 2.26 -17.73
CA GLU A 113 -5.96 2.32 -16.96
C GLU A 113 -6.03 3.46 -15.92
N ALA A 114 -5.43 3.25 -14.75
CA ALA A 114 -5.34 4.30 -13.75
C ALA A 114 -4.44 5.43 -14.25
N GLU A 115 -4.94 6.65 -14.25
CA GLU A 115 -4.14 7.84 -14.56
C GLU A 115 -3.18 8.17 -13.41
N GLU A 116 -2.02 8.74 -13.74
CA GLU A 116 -1.06 9.21 -12.74
C GLU A 116 -1.71 10.29 -11.84
N PRO A 117 -1.66 10.13 -10.51
CA PRO A 117 -2.27 11.08 -9.60
C PRO A 117 -1.61 12.45 -9.75
N SER A 118 -2.41 13.45 -10.13
CA SER A 118 -1.96 14.83 -10.22
C SER A 118 -2.34 15.62 -8.96
N ASN A 119 -1.47 16.55 -8.57
CA ASN A 119 -1.79 17.46 -7.47
C ASN A 119 -2.85 18.47 -7.92
N VAL A 120 -4.10 18.22 -7.54
CA VAL A 120 -5.25 19.09 -7.84
C VAL A 120 -5.21 20.45 -7.12
N LEU A 121 -4.32 20.62 -6.14
CA LEU A 121 -4.15 21.86 -5.37
C LEU A 121 -3.07 22.79 -5.95
N GLY A 122 -2.40 22.41 -7.05
CA GLY A 122 -1.31 23.18 -7.65
C GLY A 122 -0.03 23.19 -6.81
N PRO A 123 1.09 23.71 -7.35
CA PRO A 123 2.29 23.92 -6.55
C PRO A 123 1.95 24.95 -5.47
N GLU A 124 2.33 24.67 -4.24
CA GLU A 124 2.11 25.50 -3.05
C GLU A 124 3.01 26.77 -3.11
N MET A 125 2.95 27.51 -4.22
CA MET A 125 3.84 28.59 -4.64
C MET A 125 3.34 29.99 -4.25
N ASP A 126 2.18 30.11 -3.60
CA ASP A 126 1.60 31.42 -3.26
C ASP A 126 1.41 31.64 -1.75
N ARG A 127 2.27 31.00 -0.93
CA ARG A 127 2.34 31.36 0.50
C ARG A 127 3.35 32.50 0.69
N PRO A 128 2.96 33.62 1.34
CA PRO A 128 3.86 34.73 1.57
C PRO A 128 5.10 34.25 2.35
N ARG A 129 6.27 34.68 1.91
CA ARG A 129 7.56 34.45 2.59
C ARG A 129 7.43 34.88 4.05
N GLY A 130 7.42 33.92 4.98
CA GLY A 130 7.37 34.20 6.42
C GLY A 130 6.33 33.41 7.23
N ALA A 131 5.49 32.58 6.61
CA ALA A 131 4.60 31.69 7.35
C ALA A 131 5.40 30.62 8.12
N ARG A 132 5.69 30.87 9.40
CA ARG A 132 6.34 29.91 10.30
C ARG A 132 5.47 28.67 10.41
N ARG A 133 5.98 27.49 10.02
CA ARG A 133 5.41 26.23 10.45
C ARG A 133 5.71 26.10 11.94
N GLY A 134 4.66 26.08 12.77
CA GLY A 134 4.77 25.84 14.20
C GLY A 134 5.49 24.52 14.45
N GLY A 135 6.76 24.58 14.80
CA GLY A 135 7.49 23.48 15.39
C GLY A 135 7.14 23.41 16.87
N LEU A 136 7.02 22.20 17.40
CA LEU A 136 6.91 21.99 18.84
C LEU A 136 8.14 22.59 19.54
N PRO A 137 7.98 23.25 20.70
CA PRO A 137 9.10 23.73 21.48
C PRO A 137 9.98 22.55 21.92
N VAL A 138 11.29 22.80 21.90
CA VAL A 138 12.36 21.90 22.34
C VAL A 138 12.23 21.48 23.80
#